data_AF-A0A527EA46-F1
#
_entry.id   AF-A0A527EA46-F1
#
_cell.length_a   1.000
_cell.length_b   1.000
_cell.length_c   1.000
_cell.angle_alpha   90.00
_cell.angle_beta   90.00
_cell.angle_gamma   90.00
#
_symmetry.space_group_name_H-M   'P 1'
#
loop_
_entity.id
_entity.type
_entity.pdbx_description
1 polymer ?
#
loop_
_entity_poly.entity_id
_entity_poly.type
_entity_poly.pdbx_seq_one_letter_code
_entity_poly.pdbx_strand_id
1 'polypeptide(L)'
;MERRSWKFFERIESLIVVVLVLLLTLAIGGAVVALIGAMFGLSSVKNIGGSIAGLGAVGFFGWMFTTGKIAGALLGRSRQGPSVENNKNTKVENDA
;
A
#
# COMPACT_ATOMS: atom_id res chain seq x y z
N MET A 1 20.81 -12.97 13.56
CA MET A 1 19.50 -13.57 13.91
C MET A 1 18.48 -13.36 12.76
N GLU A 2 18.91 -13.27 11.50
CA GLU A 2 18.06 -12.79 10.40
C GLU A 2 17.20 -13.82 9.65
N ARG A 3 17.53 -15.12 9.64
CA ARG A 3 16.82 -16.06 8.74
C ARG A 3 15.41 -16.44 9.16
N ARG A 4 15.04 -16.27 10.44
CA ARG A 4 13.70 -16.60 10.94
C ARG A 4 12.66 -15.54 10.62
N SER A 5 13.08 -14.29 10.43
CA SER A 5 12.18 -13.13 10.32
C SER A 5 11.44 -13.08 8.96
N TRP A 6 12.07 -13.55 7.88
CA TRP A 6 11.50 -13.52 6.52
C TRP A 6 10.16 -14.27 6.41
N LYS A 7 10.05 -15.45 7.03
CA LYS A 7 8.80 -16.23 7.05
C LYS A 7 7.66 -15.58 7.83
N PHE A 8 7.98 -14.68 8.77
CA PHE A 8 6.96 -13.94 9.52
C PHE A 8 6.47 -12.72 8.74
N PHE A 9 7.37 -12.03 8.02
CA PHE A 9 6.98 -10.91 7.16
C PHE A 9 6.07 -11.34 6.02
N GLU A 10 6.34 -12.47 5.37
CA GLU A 10 5.45 -13.04 4.33
C GLU A 10 4.04 -13.35 4.86
N ARG A 11 3.93 -13.85 6.10
CA ARG A 11 2.62 -14.10 6.72
C ARG A 11 1.87 -12.82 7.01
N ILE A 12 2.56 -11.79 7.51
CA ILE A 12 1.96 -10.51 7.84
C ILE A 12 1.51 -9.80 6.56
N GLU A 13 2.34 -9.80 5.52
CA GLU A 13 2.00 -9.23 4.21
C GLU A 13 0.82 -9.96 3.57
N SER A 14 0.85 -11.30 3.57
CA SER A 14 -0.28 -12.12 3.11
C SER A 14 -1.57 -11.81 3.87
N LEU A 15 -1.50 -11.68 5.20
CA LEU A 15 -2.65 -11.33 6.03
C LEU A 15 -3.20 -9.94 5.68
N ILE A 16 -2.32 -8.96 5.47
CA ILE A 16 -2.71 -7.60 5.05
C ILE A 16 -3.40 -7.63 3.68
N VAL A 17 -2.86 -8.39 2.72
CA VAL A 17 -3.47 -8.54 1.40
C VAL A 17 -4.86 -9.18 1.51
N VAL A 18 -5.01 -10.22 2.32
CA VAL A 18 -6.31 -10.87 2.57
C VAL A 18 -7.30 -9.87 3.15
N VAL A 19 -6.90 -9.08 4.16
CA VAL A 19 -7.77 -8.04 4.76
C VAL A 19 -8.15 -6.98 3.72
N LEU A 20 -7.21 -6.55 2.88
CA LEU A 20 -7.47 -5.59 1.81
C LEU A 20 -8.48 -6.13 0.78
N VAL A 21 -8.30 -7.38 0.32
CA VAL A 21 -9.24 -8.03 -0.60
C VAL A 21 -10.63 -8.14 0.05
N LEU A 22 -10.69 -8.44 1.34
CA LEU A 22 -11.95 -8.54 2.09
C LEU A 22 -12.65 -7.18 2.18
N LEU A 23 -11.92 -6.10 2.51
CA LEU A 23 -12.47 -4.73 2.51
C LEU A 23 -12.95 -4.28 1.14
N LEU A 24 -12.21 -4.63 0.08
CA LEU A 24 -12.61 -4.33 -1.30
C LEU A 24 -13.89 -5.07 -1.68
N THR A 25 -13.98 -6.34 -1.32
CA THR A 25 -15.18 -7.16 -1.56
C THR A 25 -16.39 -6.59 -0.82
N LEU A 26 -16.20 -6.14 0.42
CA LEU A 26 -17.22 -5.49 1.21
C LEU A 26 -17.69 -4.18 0.57
N ALA A 27 -16.75 -3.39 0.03
CA ALA A 27 -17.06 -2.15 -0.67
C ALA A 27 -17.91 -2.39 -1.92
N ILE A 28 -17.51 -3.36 -2.75
CA ILE A 28 -18.23 -3.75 -3.96
C ILE A 28 -19.62 -4.30 -3.61
N GLY A 29 -19.70 -5.21 -2.63
CA GLY A 29 -20.96 -5.78 -2.17
C GLY A 29 -21.92 -4.70 -1.64
N GLY A 30 -21.42 -3.78 -0.82
CA GLY A 30 -22.19 -2.63 -0.35
C GLY A 30 -22.68 -1.74 -1.49
N ALA A 31 -21.85 -1.48 -2.50
CA ALA A 31 -22.21 -0.65 -3.65
C ALA A 31 -23.32 -1.29 -4.49
N VAL A 32 -23.26 -2.62 -4.70
CA VAL A 32 -24.32 -3.37 -5.38
C VAL A 32 -25.63 -3.29 -4.61
N VAL A 33 -25.60 -3.50 -3.29
CA VAL A 33 -26.78 -3.36 -2.42
C VAL A 33 -27.34 -1.94 -2.47
N ALA A 34 -26.47 -0.92 -2.49
CA ALA A 34 -26.88 0.47 -2.58
C ALA A 34 -27.58 0.77 -3.92
N LEU A 35 -27.03 0.23 -5.01
CA LEU A 35 -27.58 0.36 -6.36
C LEU A 35 -28.96 -0.30 -6.46
N ILE A 36 -29.11 -1.51 -5.94
CA ILE A 36 -30.40 -2.20 -5.87
C ILE A 36 -31.39 -1.38 -5.05
N GLY A 37 -31.00 -0.91 -3.86
CA GLY A 37 -31.83 -0.05 -3.02
C GLY A 37 -32.28 1.23 -3.74
N ALA A 38 -31.38 1.85 -4.51
CA ALA A 38 -31.70 3.02 -5.33
C ALA A 38 -32.66 2.70 -6.48
N MET A 39 -32.48 1.57 -7.17
CA MET A 39 -33.35 1.13 -8.27
C MET A 39 -34.78 0.82 -7.80
N PHE A 40 -34.93 0.23 -6.62
CA PHE A 40 -36.25 -0.10 -6.05
C PHE A 40 -36.86 1.05 -5.22
N GLY A 41 -36.19 2.20 -5.10
CA GLY A 41 -36.67 3.32 -4.28
C GLY A 41 -36.63 3.09 -2.76
N LEU A 42 -35.98 2.00 -2.30
CA LEU A 42 -35.80 1.70 -0.88
C LEU A 42 -34.63 2.50 -0.32
N SER A 43 -34.95 3.69 0.20
CA SER A 43 -33.97 4.61 0.79
C SER A 43 -33.15 3.96 1.92
N SER A 44 -33.74 3.09 2.74
CA SER A 44 -33.00 2.36 3.79
C SER A 44 -31.94 1.42 3.22
N VAL A 45 -32.28 0.64 2.18
CA VAL A 45 -31.34 -0.32 1.57
C VAL A 45 -30.22 0.43 0.85
N LYS A 46 -30.55 1.54 0.18
CA LYS A 46 -29.58 2.44 -0.43
C LYS A 46 -28.58 2.97 0.60
N ASN A 47 -29.07 3.48 1.74
CA ASN A 47 -28.21 4.02 2.80
C ASN A 47 -27.35 2.95 3.48
N ILE A 48 -27.91 1.77 3.75
CA ILE A 48 -27.17 0.67 4.37
C ILE A 48 -26.07 0.18 3.42
N GLY A 49 -26.41 -0.11 2.16
CA GLY A 49 -25.44 -0.51 1.15
C GLY A 49 -24.37 0.57 0.93
N GLY A 50 -24.78 1.84 0.86
CA GLY A 50 -23.87 2.97 0.69
C GLY A 50 -22.93 3.16 1.88
N SER A 51 -23.41 2.95 3.11
CA SER A 51 -22.57 3.00 4.32
C SER A 51 -21.56 1.87 4.36
N ILE A 52 -21.95 0.66 3.95
CA ILE A 52 -21.07 -0.51 3.84
C ILE A 52 -20.01 -0.26 2.75
N ALA A 53 -20.43 0.28 1.60
CA ALA A 53 -19.56 0.67 0.51
C ALA A 53 -18.53 1.72 0.95
N GLY A 54 -19.00 2.75 1.65
CA GLY A 54 -18.18 3.83 2.18
C GLY A 54 -17.15 3.34 3.19
N LEU A 55 -17.56 2.53 4.18
CA LEU A 55 -16.65 1.96 5.17
C LEU A 55 -15.60 1.04 4.52
N GLY A 56 -16.01 0.19 3.59
CA GLY A 56 -15.08 -0.68 2.85
C GLY A 56 -14.07 0.13 2.02
N ALA A 57 -14.53 1.17 1.34
CA ALA A 57 -13.68 2.04 0.53
C ALA A 57 -12.70 2.86 1.39
N VAL A 58 -13.18 3.47 2.48
CA VAL A 58 -12.32 4.23 3.41
C VAL A 58 -11.27 3.31 4.04
N GLY A 59 -11.65 2.10 4.45
CA GLY A 59 -10.72 1.11 4.98
C GLY A 59 -9.66 0.69 3.96
N PHE A 60 -10.08 0.37 2.74
CA PHE A 60 -9.18 -0.08 1.67
C PHE A 60 -8.22 1.03 1.22
N PHE A 61 -8.75 2.18 0.82
CA PHE A 61 -7.95 3.28 0.28
C PHE A 61 -7.16 4.02 1.37
N GLY A 62 -7.70 4.14 2.59
CA GLY A 62 -6.99 4.75 3.71
C GLY A 62 -5.76 3.94 4.13
N TRP A 63 -5.88 2.61 4.14
CA TRP A 63 -4.75 1.72 4.39
C TRP A 63 -3.73 1.77 3.24
N MET A 64 -4.18 1.67 1.99
CA MET A 64 -3.32 1.74 0.79
C MET A 64 -2.55 3.06 0.70
N PHE A 65 -3.16 4.19 1.08
CA PHE A 65 -2.48 5.49 1.12
C PHE A 65 -1.39 5.55 2.18
N THR A 66 -1.66 4.99 3.38
CA THR A 66 -0.69 4.94 4.47
C THR A 66 0.52 4.07 4.10
N THR A 67 0.29 2.84 3.62
CA THR A 67 1.36 1.93 3.20
C THR A 67 2.09 2.40 1.95
N GLY A 68 1.37 3.00 0.98
CA GLY A 68 1.94 3.58 -0.23
C GLY A 68 2.86 4.77 0.04
N LYS A 69 2.54 5.64 1.02
CA LYS A 69 3.45 6.72 1.45
C LYS A 69 4.74 6.17 2.08
N ILE A 70 4.65 5.08 2.83
CA ILE A 70 5.81 4.45 3.47
C ILE A 70 6.68 3.76 2.41
N ALA A 71 6.07 3.07 1.44
CA ALA A 71 6.77 2.48 0.30
C ALA A 71 7.40 3.55 -0.59
N GLY A 72 6.72 4.67 -0.86
CA GLY A 72 7.23 5.81 -1.61
C GLY A 72 8.36 6.55 -0.89
N ALA A 73 8.31 6.67 0.45
CA ALA A 73 9.39 7.24 1.24
C ALA A 73 10.64 6.32 1.29
N LEU A 74 10.45 5.00 1.30
CA LEU A 74 11.54 4.02 1.21
C LEU A 74 12.15 3.94 -0.20
N LEU A 75 11.32 3.95 -1.25
CA LEU A 75 11.77 3.96 -2.64
C LEU A 75 12.36 5.32 -3.07
N GLY A 76 11.91 6.43 -2.48
CA GLY A 76 12.45 7.77 -2.71
C GLY A 76 13.81 8.01 -2.04
N ARG A 77 14.18 7.24 -1.01
CA ARG A 77 15.47 7.37 -0.31
C ARG A 77 16.62 6.55 -0.93
N SER A 78 16.35 5.73 -1.96
CA SER A 78 17.38 4.93 -2.64
C SER A 78 18.19 5.73 -3.70
N ARG A 79 17.81 6.99 -3.99
CA ARG A 79 18.48 7.82 -5.02
C ARG A 79 19.49 8.84 -4.50
N GLN A 80 19.94 8.70 -3.25
CA GLN A 80 21.10 9.40 -2.74
C GLN A 80 22.17 8.36 -2.42
N GLY A 81 22.77 7.80 -3.47
CA GLY A 81 24.01 7.06 -3.33
C GLY A 81 25.04 7.97 -2.66
N PRO A 82 25.90 7.43 -1.78
CA PRO A 82 27.01 8.20 -1.25
C PRO A 82 27.85 8.66 -2.43
N SER A 83 27.93 9.98 -2.63
CA SER A 83 28.89 10.59 -3.54
C SER A 83 30.27 10.28 -2.95
N VAL A 84 30.80 9.09 -3.29
CA VAL A 84 32.20 8.76 -3.12
C VAL A 84 32.93 9.63 -4.14
N GLU A 85 33.23 10.85 -3.72
CA GLU A 85 34.22 11.70 -4.35
C GLU A 85 35.55 10.96 -4.25
N ASN A 86 35.82 10.17 -5.28
CA ASN A 86 37.02 9.37 -5.44
C ASN A 86 38.24 10.31 -5.46
N ASN A 87 38.90 10.34 -4.30
CA ASN A 87 40.29 10.71 -4.07
C ASN A 87 41.15 10.66 -5.36
N LYS A 88 41.44 11.84 -5.93
CA LYS A 88 42.49 12.02 -6.92
C LYS A 88 43.86 11.83 -6.26
N ASN A 89 44.24 10.57 -6.02
CA ASN A 89 45.65 10.19 -5.98
C ASN A 89 46.10 9.87 -7.41
N THR A 90 46.42 10.89 -8.19
CA THR A 90 47.27 10.71 -9.37
C THR A 90 48.71 10.54 -8.89
N LYS A 91 49.09 9.28 -8.68
CA LYS A 91 50.47 8.81 -8.75
C LYS A 91 51.03 9.29 -10.09
N VAL A 92 51.84 10.35 -10.07
CA VAL A 92 52.68 10.75 -11.20
C VAL A 92 53.95 9.91 -11.09
N GLU A 93 53.91 8.70 -11.63
CA GLU A 93 55.13 8.11 -12.19
C GLU A 93 55.27 8.73 -13.59
N ASN A 94 56.30 9.56 -13.78
CA ASN A 94 56.95 9.75 -15.06
C ASN A 94 58.34 10.34 -14.81
N ASP A 95 59.30 9.73 -15.50
CA ASP A 95 60.74 9.82 -15.35
C ASP A 95 61.37 11.18 -15.72
N ALA A 96 62.43 11.55 -14.99
CA ALA A 96 63.61 12.28 -15.47
C ALA A 96 64.78 12.16 -14.47
#